data_AF-A0A947VUM7-F1
#
_entry.id   AF-A0A947VUM7-F1
#
_cell.length_a   1.000
_cell.length_b   1.000
_cell.length_c   1.000
_cell.angle_alpha   90.00
_cell.angle_beta   90.00
_cell.angle_gamma   90.00
#
_symmetry.space_group_name_H-M   'P 1'
#
loop_
_entity.id
_entity.type
_entity.pdbx_description
1 polymer ?
#
loop_
_entity_poly.entity_id
_entity_poly.type
_entity_poly.pdbx_seq_one_letter_code
_entity_poly.pdbx_strand_id
1 'polypeptide(L)' 'MNEENKTHSKGEAVPEAGIYVCVPCGFKKEYQEDEKFGECTSCLAGTSEGSDEYAEGLELWEKLNEKHLNKEE' A
#
# COMPACT_ATOMS: atom_id res chain seq x y z
N MET A 1 14.62 -15.62 8.03
CA MET A 1 14.54 -15.02 6.69
C MET A 1 13.65 -13.81 6.82
N ASN A 2 14.17 -12.60 6.55
CA ASN A 2 13.41 -11.36 6.66
C ASN A 2 12.25 -11.41 5.68
N GLU A 3 11.03 -11.29 6.19
CA GLU A 3 9.84 -11.02 5.40
C GLU A 3 10.06 -9.65 4.77
N GLU A 4 10.53 -9.63 3.52
CA GLU A 4 10.78 -8.39 2.78
C GLU A 4 9.46 -7.63 2.73
N ASN A 5 9.46 -6.43 3.30
CA ASN A 5 8.33 -5.52 3.31
C ASN A 5 8.13 -5.05 1.87
N LYS A 6 7.40 -5.86 1.09
CA LYS A 6 7.25 -5.66 -0.35
C LYS A 6 6.22 -4.56 -0.56
N THR A 7 6.70 -3.47 -1.14
CA THR A 7 5.87 -2.37 -1.60
C THR A 7 5.35 -2.69 -3.02
N HIS A 8 4.15 -2.22 -3.30
CA HIS A 8 3.41 -2.47 -4.53
C HIS A 8 2.98 -1.15 -5.17
N SER A 9 3.09 -1.09 -6.49
CA SER A 9 2.78 0.13 -7.25
C SER A 9 1.34 0.17 -7.73
N LYS A 10 0.81 1.37 -7.97
CA LYS A 10 -0.48 1.60 -8.62
C LYS A 10 -0.54 0.84 -9.95
N GLY A 11 -1.63 0.12 -10.16
CA GLY A 11 -1.88 -0.68 -11.36
C GLY A 11 -1.28 -2.09 -11.36
N GLU A 12 -0.42 -2.42 -10.38
CA GLU A 12 0.04 -3.79 -10.16
C GLU A 12 -1.10 -4.67 -9.65
N ALA A 13 -1.08 -5.96 -10.02
CA ALA A 13 -2.04 -6.94 -9.52
C ALA A 13 -1.70 -7.33 -8.08
N VAL A 14 -2.72 -7.37 -7.24
CA VAL A 14 -2.63 -7.73 -5.83
C VAL A 14 -2.28 -9.22 -5.74
N PRO A 15 -1.12 -9.58 -5.15
CA PRO A 15 -0.66 -10.96 -5.13
C PRO A 15 -1.47 -11.84 -4.17
N GLU A 16 -2.04 -11.26 -3.12
CA GLU A 16 -2.87 -11.96 -2.14
C GLU A 16 -3.87 -10.99 -1.52
N ALA A 17 -5.11 -11.44 -1.33
CA ALA A 17 -6.14 -10.64 -0.68
C ALA A 17 -5.71 -10.26 0.76
N GLY A 18 -6.04 -9.04 1.19
CA GLY A 18 -5.72 -8.59 2.54
C GLY A 18 -5.76 -7.08 2.70
N ILE A 19 -5.37 -6.62 3.90
CA ILE A 19 -5.27 -5.19 4.20
C ILE A 19 -3.89 -4.70 3.76
N TYR A 20 -3.88 -3.70 2.90
CA TYR A 20 -2.68 -2.98 2.50
C TYR A 20 -2.71 -1.57 3.09
N VAL A 21 -1.53 -1.08 3.46
CA VAL A 21 -1.32 0.24 4.02
C VAL A 21 -0.61 1.11 2.99
N CYS A 22 -1.07 2.33 2.84
CA CYS A 22 -0.43 3.33 2.02
C CYS A 22 0.84 3.81 2.73
N VAL A 23 2.00 3.61 2.11
CA VAL A 23 3.31 3.97 2.67
C VAL A 23 3.41 5.45 3.09
N PRO A 24 2.99 6.44 2.27
CA PRO A 24 3.14 7.85 2.65
C PRO A 24 2.25 8.33 3.80
N CYS A 25 1.07 7.75 4.01
CA CYS A 25 0.09 8.30 4.97
C CYS A 25 -0.46 7.31 5.99
N GLY A 26 -0.14 6.02 5.88
CA GLY A 26 -0.67 4.99 6.76
C GLY A 26 -2.15 4.62 6.51
N PHE A 27 -2.76 5.11 5.43
CA PHE A 27 -4.16 4.78 5.11
C PHE A 27 -4.29 3.29 4.76
N LYS A 28 -5.22 2.60 5.43
CA LYS A 28 -5.44 1.16 5.25
C LYS A 28 -6.59 0.92 4.28
N LYS A 29 -6.40 0.03 3.33
CA LYS A 29 -7.42 -0.41 2.38
C LYS A 29 -7.35 -1.91 2.19
N GLU A 30 -8.51 -2.55 2.22
CA GLU A 30 -8.63 -3.97 1.87
C GLU A 30 -8.65 -4.12 0.35
N TYR A 31 -7.82 -5.03 -0.16
CA TYR A 31 -7.72 -5.40 -1.56
C TYR A 31 -8.00 -6.88 -1.73
N GLN A 32 -8.60 -7.25 -2.86
CA GLN A 32 -8.80 -8.65 -3.23
C GLN A 32 -7.62 -9.18 -4.08
N GLU A 33 -7.40 -10.49 -4.06
CA GLU A 33 -6.44 -11.15 -4.96
C GLU A 33 -6.79 -10.84 -6.43
N ASP A 34 -5.78 -10.65 -7.27
CA ASP A 34 -5.90 -10.22 -8.68
C ASP A 34 -6.56 -8.85 -8.91
N GLU A 35 -7.00 -8.14 -7.86
CA GLU A 35 -7.41 -6.74 -7.97
C GLU A 35 -6.20 -5.86 -8.34
N LYS A 36 -6.43 -4.68 -8.92
CA LYS A 36 -5.34 -3.73 -9.20
C LYS A 36 -5.21 -2.73 -8.07
N PHE A 37 -3.99 -2.51 -7.60
CA PHE A 37 -3.71 -1.43 -6.65
C PHE A 37 -4.13 -0.08 -7.22
N GLY A 38 -4.98 0.63 -6.48
CA GLY A 38 -5.45 1.97 -6.86
C GLY A 38 -4.51 3.07 -6.38
N GLU A 39 -4.94 4.31 -6.57
CA GLU A 39 -4.37 5.45 -5.85
C GLU A 39 -4.87 5.50 -4.40
N CYS A 40 -4.11 6.19 -3.53
CA CYS A 40 -4.56 6.43 -2.18
C CYS A 40 -5.49 7.63 -2.14
N THR A 41 -6.76 7.43 -1.83
CA THR A 41 -7.76 8.50 -1.75
C THR A 41 -7.59 9.40 -0.52
N SER A 42 -6.73 9.03 0.43
CA SER A 42 -6.54 9.80 1.67
C SER A 42 -5.45 10.87 1.55
N CYS A 43 -4.34 10.57 0.89
CA CYS A 43 -3.24 11.52 0.66
C CYS A 43 -3.06 11.86 -0.82
N LEU A 44 -3.93 11.31 -1.68
CA LEU A 44 -3.90 11.47 -3.14
C LEU A 44 -2.61 10.94 -3.78
N ALA A 45 -1.83 10.10 -3.07
CA ALA A 45 -0.66 9.45 -3.64
C ALA A 45 -1.06 8.55 -4.81
N GLY A 46 -0.28 8.57 -5.90
CA GLY A 46 -0.63 7.96 -7.18
C GLY A 46 -1.48 8.86 -8.09
N THR A 47 -1.56 10.16 -7.78
CA THR A 47 -2.22 11.19 -8.59
C THR A 47 -1.35 12.44 -8.68
N SER A 48 -1.67 13.34 -9.62
CA SER A 48 -1.03 14.65 -9.76
C SER A 48 -1.28 15.62 -8.59
N GLU A 49 -2.26 15.31 -7.72
CA GLU A 49 -2.58 16.11 -6.53
C GLU A 49 -1.89 15.58 -5.26
N GLY A 50 -1.26 14.40 -5.33
CA GLY A 50 -0.47 13.81 -4.24
C GLY A 50 0.94 14.38 -4.14
N SER A 51 1.77 13.78 -3.27
CA SER A 51 3.20 14.11 -3.20
C SER A 51 3.90 13.74 -4.50
N ASP A 52 4.74 14.64 -5.03
CA ASP A 52 5.48 14.47 -6.30
C ASP A 52 6.25 13.14 -6.35
N GLU A 53 6.84 12.74 -5.22
CA GLU A 53 7.61 11.50 -5.06
C GLU A 53 6.76 10.22 -5.22
N TYR A 54 5.44 10.31 -5.01
CA TYR A 54 4.48 9.21 -5.19
C TYR A 54 3.47 9.50 -6.31
N ALA A 55 3.64 10.55 -7.11
CA ALA A 55 2.71 10.91 -8.17
C ALA A 55 2.62 9.82 -9.25
N GLU A 56 3.74 9.14 -9.51
CA GLU A 56 3.82 7.98 -10.40
C GLU A 56 3.19 6.70 -9.80
N GLY A 57 2.85 6.72 -8.50
CA GLY A 57 2.23 5.61 -7.80
C GLY A 57 3.16 4.44 -7.54
N LEU A 58 4.47 4.67 -7.54
CA LEU A 58 5.48 3.64 -7.26
C LEU A 58 5.55 3.34 -5.76
N GLU A 59 5.71 2.06 -5.41
CA GLU A 59 5.96 1.60 -4.02
C GLU A 59 4.93 2.11 -2.99
N LEU A 60 3.66 2.19 -3.41
CA LEU A 60 2.62 2.93 -2.71
C LEU A 60 1.90 2.12 -1.63
N TRP A 61 1.73 0.82 -1.86
CA TRP A 61 0.96 -0.08 -1.01
C TRP A 61 1.85 -1.16 -0.41
N GLU A 62 1.75 -1.37 0.89
CA GLU A 62 2.47 -2.41 1.61
C GLU A 62 1.48 -3.34 2.30
N LYS A 63 1.69 -4.65 2.23
CA LYS A 63 0.78 -5.59 2.87
C LYS A 63 0.93 -5.53 4.39
N LEU A 64 -0.18 -5.28 5.09
CA LEU A 64 -0.18 -5.25 6.54
C LEU A 64 -0.32 -6.69 7.06
N ASN A 65 0.82 -7.30 7.41
CA ASN A 65 0.84 -8.59 8.08
C ASN A 65 0.58 -8.42 9.59
N GLU A 66 -0.01 -9.44 10.21
CA GLU A 66 -0.39 -9.48 11.64
C GLU A 66 0.78 -9.18 12.59
N LYS A 67 2.02 -9.34 12.14
CA LYS A 67 3.23 -9.01 12.90
C LYS A 67 3.41 -7.50 13.16
N HIS A 68 2.73 -6.63 12.41
CA HIS A 68 2.77 -5.17 12.60
C HIS A 68 1.68 -4.65 13.55
N LEU A 69 0.81 -5.51 14.09
CA LEU A 69 -0.26 -5.12 15.02
C LEU A 69 0.14 -5.23 16.51
N ASN A 70 1.36 -5.73 16.81
CA ASN A 70 1.80 -6.07 18.18
C ASN A 70 3.05 -5.31 18.65
N LYS A 71 3.04 -3.98 18.54
CA LYS A 71 3.77 -3.05 19.40
C LYS A 71 2.82 -1.86 19.51
N GLU A 72 2.17 -1.58 20.63
CA GLU A 72 2.79 -1.23 21.92
C GLU A 72 1.96 -1.79 23.10
N GLU A 73 2.65 -2.41 24.05
CA GLU A 73 2.23 -2.60 25.46
C GLU A 73 2.86 -1.48 26.31
#